data_AF-A0A6A6YFJ7-F1
#
_entry.id   AF-A0A6A6YFJ7-F1
#
_cell.length_a   1.000
_cell.length_b   1.000
_cell.length_c   1.000
_cell.angle_alpha   90.00
_cell.angle_beta   90.00
_cell.angle_gamma   90.00
#
_symmetry.space_group_name_H-M   'P 1'
#
loop_
_entity.id
_entity.type
_entity.pdbx_description
1 polymer ?
#
loop_
_entity_poly.entity_id
_entity_poly.type
_entity_poly.pdbx_seq_one_letter_code
_entity_poly.pdbx_strand_id
1 'polypeptide(L)'
;MSNTVSATLRPDIVNLQRASSGGRATHEVIQIIQIFEKHRIICCLVGVSALVFYGAERIQHDWEICIPSDRVKDAVSLLSNEFVSMYTPAQRRLPQPASLSHTYPRFSGKDADFSFILVPSHDAHIRCSESTIQRSNGLPYPTLPVLIQSFLDTNNTVALCDVVDGTNVSECWGRQHLKLDGTNDIGWAKRMNGQIYSDKDGPMAWVSLFPTAIVSKQQMWESGVRNKKSRLGWTQPEELFETRFRLKSSDNPRNITHF
;
A
#
# COMPACT_ATOMS: atom_id res chain seq x y z
N MET A 1 41.28 30.67 14.20
CA MET A 1 39.96 30.24 14.71
C MET A 1 39.43 29.19 13.77
N SER A 2 39.72 27.92 14.07
CA SER A 2 39.32 26.76 13.27
C SER A 2 38.15 26.09 14.01
N ASN A 3 36.94 26.20 13.46
CA ASN A 3 35.77 25.50 13.97
C ASN A 3 35.72 24.11 13.35
N THR A 4 36.29 23.14 14.04
CA THR A 4 36.06 21.71 13.77
C THR A 4 34.75 21.34 14.43
N VAL A 5 33.67 21.24 13.65
CA VAL A 5 32.42 20.64 14.12
C VAL A 5 32.66 19.14 14.21
N SER A 6 32.81 18.66 15.43
CA SER A 6 32.81 17.24 15.78
C SER A 6 31.48 16.64 15.30
N ALA A 7 31.54 15.75 14.30
CA ALA A 7 30.41 14.93 13.93
C ALA A 7 30.17 13.94 15.08
N THR A 8 29.19 14.24 15.93
CA THR A 8 28.63 13.30 16.89
C THR A 8 28.08 12.11 16.11
N LEU A 9 28.87 11.04 16.03
CA LEU A 9 28.45 9.70 15.62
C LEU A 9 27.21 9.32 16.43
N ARG A 10 26.15 8.91 15.73
CA ARG A 10 24.95 8.33 16.35
C ARG A 10 25.39 7.11 17.16
N PRO A 11 25.10 7.06 18.48
CA PRO A 11 25.27 5.83 19.23
C PRO A 11 24.19 4.84 18.76
N ASP A 12 24.61 3.60 18.55
CA ASP A 12 23.81 2.43 18.16
C ASP A 12 23.53 2.29 16.65
N ILE A 13 24.59 2.07 15.86
CA ILE A 13 24.43 1.25 14.64
C ILE A 13 24.24 -0.20 15.12
N VAL A 14 22.99 -0.55 15.44
CA VAL A 14 22.59 -1.95 15.49
C VAL A 14 22.90 -2.53 14.11
N ASN A 15 23.81 -3.51 14.06
CA ASN A 15 24.21 -4.16 12.81
C ASN A 15 23.07 -5.10 12.39
N LEU A 16 21.97 -4.51 11.89
CA LEU A 16 20.80 -5.24 11.42
C LEU A 16 21.19 -6.13 10.25
N GLN A 17 20.67 -7.35 10.23
CA GLN A 17 20.86 -8.21 9.08
C GLN A 17 20.09 -7.63 7.89
N ARG A 18 20.63 -7.82 6.69
CA ARG A 18 19.90 -7.53 5.47
C ARG A 18 18.63 -8.39 5.46
N ALA A 19 17.47 -7.76 5.30
CA ALA A 19 16.21 -8.47 5.26
C ALA A 19 16.17 -9.50 4.12
N SER A 20 15.31 -10.51 4.25
CA SER A 20 15.21 -11.60 3.28
C SER A 20 14.79 -11.15 1.86
N SER A 21 14.88 -12.04 0.87
CA SER A 21 14.56 -11.76 -0.54
C SER A 21 15.29 -10.53 -1.10
N GLY A 22 16.60 -10.45 -0.85
CA GLY A 22 17.44 -9.35 -1.34
C GLY A 22 17.20 -8.00 -0.66
N GLY A 23 16.62 -7.98 0.55
CA GLY A 23 16.27 -6.75 1.28
C GLY A 23 14.80 -6.36 1.19
N ARG A 24 13.95 -7.23 0.63
CA ARG A 24 12.50 -6.98 0.54
C ARG A 24 11.75 -7.38 1.81
N ALA A 25 12.32 -8.21 2.66
CA ALA A 25 11.73 -8.67 3.92
C ALA A 25 10.50 -9.59 3.77
N THR A 26 10.42 -10.35 2.68
CA THR A 26 9.27 -11.22 2.37
C THR A 26 9.01 -12.26 3.47
N HIS A 27 10.05 -12.94 3.97
CA HIS A 27 9.89 -13.96 5.01
C HIS A 27 9.46 -13.36 6.36
N GLU A 28 10.01 -12.19 6.71
CA GLU A 28 9.71 -11.47 7.93
C GLU A 28 8.24 -11.03 7.92
N VAL A 29 7.73 -10.61 6.76
CA VAL A 29 6.31 -10.27 6.61
C VAL A 29 5.42 -11.49 6.65
N ILE A 30 5.82 -12.62 6.04
CA ILE A 30 5.10 -13.90 6.18
C ILE A 30 4.96 -14.26 7.67
N GLN A 31 6.02 -14.08 8.47
CA GLN A 31 5.96 -14.33 9.92
C GLN A 31 4.95 -13.42 10.64
N ILE A 32 4.92 -12.12 10.30
CA ILE A 32 3.94 -11.17 10.86
C ILE A 32 2.51 -11.61 10.51
N ILE A 33 2.28 -11.98 9.25
CA ILE A 33 0.97 -12.47 8.79
C ILE A 33 0.56 -13.72 9.57
N GLN A 34 1.46 -14.68 9.75
CA GLN A 34 1.19 -15.90 10.53
C GLN A 34 0.88 -15.60 12.00
N ILE A 35 1.56 -14.62 12.60
CA ILE A 35 1.27 -14.14 13.96
C ILE A 35 -0.17 -13.61 14.03
N PHE A 36 -0.58 -12.75 13.10
CA PHE A 36 -1.93 -12.20 13.06
C PHE A 36 -3.00 -13.28 12.83
N GLU A 37 -2.74 -14.22 11.93
CA GLU A 37 -3.65 -15.35 11.67
C GLU A 37 -3.86 -16.22 12.90
N LYS A 38 -2.78 -16.54 13.63
CA LYS A 38 -2.85 -17.29 14.89
C LYS A 38 -3.73 -16.60 15.93
N HIS A 39 -3.79 -15.27 15.90
CA HIS A 39 -4.62 -14.44 16.78
C HIS A 39 -5.96 -14.02 16.15
N ARG A 40 -6.36 -14.69 15.06
CA ARG A 40 -7.63 -14.46 14.35
C ARG A 40 -7.78 -13.01 13.89
N ILE A 41 -6.70 -12.41 13.42
CA ILE A 41 -6.66 -11.10 12.77
C ILE A 41 -6.44 -11.37 11.28
N ILE A 42 -7.54 -11.39 10.52
CA ILE A 42 -7.49 -11.51 9.06
C ILE A 42 -6.96 -10.19 8.50
N CYS A 43 -5.86 -10.24 7.76
CA CYS A 43 -5.19 -9.07 7.20
C CYS A 43 -4.77 -9.30 5.75
N CYS A 44 -4.47 -8.22 5.05
CA CYS A 44 -3.90 -8.30 3.70
C CYS A 44 -2.92 -7.16 3.44
N LEU A 45 -2.01 -7.38 2.50
CA LEU A 45 -1.03 -6.41 2.08
C LEU A 45 -1.64 -5.41 1.09
N VAL A 46 -1.49 -4.12 1.36
CA VAL A 46 -2.08 -3.02 0.59
C VAL A 46 -1.00 -2.03 0.12
N GLY A 47 -1.43 -0.90 -0.44
CA GLY A 47 -0.54 0.16 -0.89
C GLY A 47 0.43 -0.31 -1.97
N VAL A 48 1.71 0.08 -1.85
CA VAL A 48 2.72 -0.24 -2.87
C VAL A 48 2.90 -1.75 -3.06
N SER A 49 2.84 -2.53 -1.99
CA SER A 49 3.03 -3.98 -2.05
C SER A 49 1.99 -4.69 -2.91
N ALA A 50 0.73 -4.27 -2.81
CA ALA A 50 -0.36 -4.79 -3.64
C ALA A 50 -0.21 -4.36 -5.10
N LEU A 51 0.19 -3.11 -5.36
CA LEU A 51 0.45 -2.62 -6.71
C LEU A 51 1.58 -3.42 -7.38
N VAL A 52 2.69 -3.66 -6.68
CA VAL A 52 3.82 -4.46 -7.16
C VAL A 52 3.38 -5.89 -7.45
N PHE A 53 2.61 -6.50 -6.56
CA PHE A 53 2.04 -7.84 -6.78
C PHE A 53 1.17 -7.91 -8.05
N TYR A 54 0.48 -6.82 -8.40
CA TYR A 54 -0.29 -6.71 -9.64
C TYR A 54 0.50 -6.18 -10.84
N GLY A 55 1.83 -6.18 -10.76
CA GLY A 55 2.74 -5.89 -11.88
C GLY A 55 3.08 -4.40 -12.05
N ALA A 56 2.80 -3.53 -11.07
CA ALA A 56 3.28 -2.16 -11.12
C ALA A 56 4.76 -2.07 -10.70
N GLU A 57 5.55 -1.25 -11.40
CA GLU A 57 6.96 -1.03 -11.04
C GLU A 57 7.07 0.15 -10.06
N ARG A 58 6.91 -0.15 -8.77
CA ARG A 58 7.02 0.83 -7.67
C ARG A 58 8.08 0.40 -6.66
N ILE A 59 8.72 1.39 -6.04
CA ILE A 59 9.66 1.17 -4.93
C ILE A 59 8.87 1.12 -3.63
N GLN A 60 8.95 0.00 -2.94
CA GLN A 60 8.35 -0.18 -1.62
C GLN A 60 9.34 0.24 -0.54
N HIS A 61 8.90 1.12 0.37
CA HIS A 61 9.72 1.56 1.51
C HIS A 61 9.28 0.93 2.84
N ASP A 62 7.97 0.74 3.05
CA ASP A 62 7.41 -0.02 4.16
C ASP A 62 6.45 -1.08 3.61
N TRP A 63 6.22 -2.13 4.37
CA TRP A 63 5.07 -3.00 4.19
C TRP A 63 3.82 -2.38 4.78
N GLU A 64 2.76 -2.31 3.98
CA GLU A 64 1.48 -1.76 4.43
C GLU A 64 0.53 -2.93 4.66
N ILE A 65 0.22 -3.20 5.94
CA ILE A 65 -0.63 -4.33 6.34
C ILE A 65 -1.99 -3.78 6.75
N CYS A 66 -3.01 -4.06 5.94
CA CYS A 66 -4.38 -3.72 6.24
C CYS A 66 -4.94 -4.62 7.34
N ILE A 67 -5.39 -4.01 8.44
CA ILE A 67 -5.96 -4.67 9.61
C ILE A 67 -7.41 -4.19 9.78
N PRO A 68 -8.36 -5.07 10.13
CA PRO A 68 -9.72 -4.66 10.53
C PRO A 68 -9.64 -3.52 11.55
N SER A 69 -10.31 -2.40 11.26
CA SER A 69 -10.14 -1.15 12.03
C SER A 69 -10.45 -1.31 13.53
N ASP A 70 -11.37 -2.21 13.87
CA ASP A 70 -11.73 -2.59 15.25
C ASP A 70 -10.65 -3.43 15.95
N ARG A 71 -9.72 -4.05 15.20
CA ARG A 71 -8.65 -4.92 15.69
C ARG A 71 -7.26 -4.27 15.65
N VAL A 72 -7.13 -3.02 15.19
CA VAL A 72 -5.83 -2.32 15.13
C VAL A 72 -5.18 -2.22 16.52
N LYS A 73 -5.96 -1.90 17.56
CA LYS A 73 -5.45 -1.83 18.93
C LYS A 73 -4.92 -3.17 19.43
N ASP A 74 -5.63 -4.26 19.11
CA ASP A 74 -5.21 -5.61 19.45
C ASP A 74 -3.91 -5.97 18.73
N ALA A 75 -3.80 -5.67 17.43
CA ALA A 75 -2.59 -5.91 16.64
C ALA A 75 -1.39 -5.13 17.18
N VAL A 76 -1.57 -3.86 17.57
CA VAL A 76 -0.54 -3.06 18.23
C VAL A 76 -0.12 -3.67 19.57
N SER A 77 -1.10 -4.02 20.42
CA SER A 77 -0.83 -4.65 21.72
C SER A 77 -0.06 -5.95 21.57
N LEU A 78 -0.43 -6.78 20.59
CA LEU A 78 0.23 -8.04 20.30
C LEU A 78 1.71 -7.84 19.97
N LEU A 79 2.02 -6.89 19.08
CA LEU A 79 3.40 -6.59 18.67
C LEU A 79 4.21 -5.93 19.78
N SER A 80 3.60 -5.02 20.54
CA SER A 80 4.29 -4.26 21.60
C SER A 80 4.48 -5.02 22.90
N ASN A 81 3.70 -6.08 23.16
CA ASN A 81 3.75 -6.83 24.41
C ASN A 81 4.28 -8.25 24.20
N GLU A 82 3.62 -9.05 23.34
CA GLU A 82 3.96 -10.46 23.18
C GLU A 82 5.14 -10.68 22.24
N PHE A 83 5.25 -9.86 21.19
CA PHE A 83 6.32 -9.95 20.19
C PHE A 83 7.35 -8.81 20.30
N VAL A 84 7.46 -8.21 21.49
CA VAL A 84 8.40 -7.11 21.76
C VAL A 84 9.87 -7.50 21.57
N SER A 85 10.20 -8.79 21.65
CA SER A 85 11.54 -9.29 21.36
C SER A 85 11.88 -9.26 19.86
N MET A 86 10.86 -9.26 18.99
CA MET A 86 11.02 -9.31 17.53
C MET A 86 10.83 -7.95 16.86
N TYR A 87 9.91 -7.13 17.40
CA TYR A 87 9.52 -5.86 16.80
C TYR A 87 9.61 -4.71 17.80
N THR A 88 9.90 -3.52 17.29
CA THR A 88 9.87 -2.28 18.06
C THR A 88 9.01 -1.25 17.35
N PRO A 89 8.28 -0.38 18.09
CA PRO A 89 7.72 0.83 17.51
C PRO A 89 8.81 1.62 16.80
N ALA A 90 8.47 2.15 15.63
CA ALA A 90 9.37 2.91 14.78
C ALA A 90 8.87 4.33 14.59
N GLN A 91 9.77 5.23 14.20
CA GLN A 91 9.43 6.63 13.98
C GLN A 91 8.34 6.74 12.91
N ARG A 92 7.33 7.57 13.18
CA ARG A 92 6.25 7.91 12.26
C ARG A 92 6.83 8.48 10.96
N ARG A 93 6.13 8.21 9.85
CA ARG A 93 6.45 8.81 8.55
C ARG A 93 6.17 10.32 8.59
N LEU A 94 6.79 11.05 7.66
CA LEU A 94 6.35 12.41 7.36
C LEU A 94 5.01 12.37 6.62
N PRO A 95 4.16 13.40 6.77
CA PRO A 95 2.93 13.53 5.99
C PRO A 95 3.19 13.40 4.49
N GLN A 96 2.35 12.63 3.80
CA GLN A 96 2.42 12.39 2.36
C GLN A 96 1.11 12.78 1.68
N PRO A 97 1.14 13.19 0.40
CA PRO A 97 -0.05 13.52 -0.37
C PRO A 97 -1.11 12.42 -0.32
N ALA A 98 -2.35 12.81 -0.01
CA ALA A 98 -3.52 11.91 0.06
C ALA A 98 -3.24 10.61 0.84
N SER A 99 -2.58 10.72 1.99
CA SER A 99 -2.22 9.56 2.82
C SER A 99 -2.14 9.92 4.31
N LEU A 100 -2.72 9.07 5.15
CA LEU A 100 -2.63 9.13 6.61
C LEU A 100 -1.52 8.23 7.18
N SER A 101 -0.60 7.74 6.35
CA SER A 101 0.46 6.80 6.77
C SER A 101 1.31 7.29 7.95
N HIS A 102 1.45 8.60 8.11
CA HIS A 102 2.14 9.24 9.24
C HIS A 102 1.40 9.10 10.59
N THR A 103 0.10 8.85 10.57
CA THR A 103 -0.74 8.71 11.77
C THR A 103 -0.81 7.25 12.26
N TYR A 104 -0.46 6.30 11.40
CA TYR A 104 -0.63 4.88 11.67
C TYR A 104 0.49 4.30 12.54
N PRO A 105 0.21 3.24 13.33
CA PRO A 105 1.25 2.50 14.02
C PRO A 105 2.28 1.94 13.03
N ARG A 106 3.55 2.26 13.27
CA ARG A 106 4.70 1.80 12.47
C ARG A 106 5.65 1.02 13.36
N PHE A 107 6.15 -0.09 12.84
CA PHE A 107 7.07 -0.99 13.52
C PHE A 107 8.27 -1.30 12.63
N SER A 108 9.38 -1.68 13.26
CA SER A 108 10.59 -2.19 12.60
C SER A 108 11.00 -3.52 13.22
N GLY A 109 11.63 -4.38 12.42
CA GLY A 109 12.28 -5.59 12.92
C GLY A 109 13.50 -5.25 13.79
N LYS A 110 13.72 -6.03 14.85
CA LYS A 110 14.91 -5.87 15.71
C LYS A 110 16.17 -6.53 15.14
N ASP A 111 15.99 -7.59 14.33
CA ASP A 111 17.10 -8.38 13.79
C ASP A 111 17.32 -8.19 12.28
N ALA A 112 16.38 -7.52 11.60
CA ALA A 112 16.39 -7.31 10.15
C ALA A 112 16.00 -5.88 9.77
N ASP A 113 16.68 -5.32 8.76
CA ASP A 113 16.42 -3.97 8.24
C ASP A 113 15.15 -3.93 7.38
N PHE A 114 14.00 -3.83 8.05
CA PHE A 114 12.71 -3.61 7.40
C PHE A 114 11.73 -2.92 8.34
N SER A 115 10.65 -2.39 7.77
CA SER A 115 9.60 -1.72 8.52
C SER A 115 8.24 -1.96 7.90
N PHE A 116 7.21 -1.86 8.73
CA PHE A 116 5.83 -2.06 8.32
C PHE A 116 4.89 -1.12 9.08
N ILE A 117 3.76 -0.81 8.45
CA ILE A 117 2.69 0.03 9.01
C ILE A 117 1.40 -0.78 9.09
N LEU A 118 0.63 -0.56 10.15
CA LEU A 118 -0.69 -1.15 10.32
C LEU A 118 -1.74 -0.16 9.83
N VAL A 119 -2.32 -0.43 8.68
CA VAL A 119 -3.32 0.42 8.03
C VAL A 119 -4.72 -0.02 8.46
N PRO A 120 -5.55 0.85 9.05
CA PRO A 120 -6.93 0.51 9.35
C PRO A 120 -7.73 0.20 8.07
N SER A 121 -8.56 -0.85 8.09
CA SER A 121 -9.34 -1.30 6.94
C SER A 121 -10.31 -0.25 6.38
N HIS A 122 -10.90 0.58 7.25
CA HIS A 122 -11.74 1.69 6.84
C HIS A 122 -10.97 2.74 6.04
N ASP A 123 -9.70 2.95 6.36
CA ASP A 123 -8.87 3.97 5.73
C ASP A 123 -8.29 3.43 4.42
N ALA A 124 -7.92 2.15 4.36
CA ALA A 124 -7.57 1.47 3.11
C ALA A 124 -8.77 1.29 2.15
N HIS A 125 -10.00 1.53 2.62
CA HIS A 125 -11.26 1.22 1.92
C HIS A 125 -11.30 -0.25 1.43
N ILE A 126 -10.77 -1.16 2.26
CA ILE A 126 -10.67 -2.59 1.95
C ILE A 126 -11.13 -3.39 3.17
N ARG A 127 -12.22 -4.15 3.00
CA ARG A 127 -12.66 -5.10 4.03
C ARG A 127 -11.77 -6.35 4.00
N CYS A 128 -11.10 -6.65 5.11
CA CYS A 128 -10.34 -7.88 5.26
C CYS A 128 -11.28 -9.06 5.59
N SER A 129 -11.40 -10.01 4.68
CA SER A 129 -12.21 -11.23 4.83
C SER A 129 -11.69 -12.31 3.88
N GLU A 130 -12.02 -13.57 4.15
CA GLU A 130 -11.58 -14.67 3.28
C GLU A 130 -12.04 -14.52 1.83
N SER A 131 -13.24 -13.97 1.60
CA SER A 131 -13.77 -13.75 0.25
C SER A 131 -13.13 -12.58 -0.51
N THR A 132 -12.40 -11.70 0.19
CA THR A 132 -11.79 -10.50 -0.42
C THR A 132 -10.28 -10.65 -0.58
N ILE A 133 -9.70 -11.74 -0.11
CA ILE A 133 -8.26 -11.98 -0.08
C ILE A 133 -7.92 -13.16 -0.99
N GLN A 134 -6.81 -13.02 -1.70
CA GLN A 134 -6.13 -14.10 -2.41
C GLN A 134 -4.69 -14.22 -1.90
N ARG A 135 -4.10 -15.41 -2.01
CA ARG A 135 -2.73 -15.65 -1.55
C ARG A 135 -1.78 -15.92 -2.71
N SER A 136 -0.56 -15.45 -2.56
CA SER A 136 0.58 -15.83 -3.39
C SER A 136 1.79 -15.99 -2.49
N ASN A 137 2.47 -17.14 -2.55
CA ASN A 137 3.67 -17.44 -1.75
C ASN A 137 3.49 -17.17 -0.24
N GLY A 138 2.33 -17.52 0.31
CA GLY A 138 1.99 -17.31 1.72
C GLY A 138 1.50 -15.90 2.07
N LEU A 139 1.72 -14.91 1.20
CA LEU A 139 1.31 -13.53 1.42
C LEU A 139 -0.15 -13.27 0.98
N PRO A 140 -0.98 -12.63 1.82
CA PRO A 140 -2.35 -12.28 1.50
C PRO A 140 -2.43 -10.90 0.81
N TYR A 141 -3.13 -10.84 -0.31
CA TYR A 141 -3.42 -9.61 -1.06
C TYR A 141 -4.92 -9.48 -1.29
N PRO A 142 -5.47 -8.25 -1.37
CA PRO A 142 -6.82 -8.06 -1.87
C PRO A 142 -6.97 -8.66 -3.26
N THR A 143 -8.10 -9.29 -3.57
CA THR A 143 -8.43 -9.68 -4.95
C THR A 143 -8.46 -8.45 -5.85
N LEU A 144 -8.18 -8.64 -7.14
CA LEU A 144 -8.03 -7.50 -8.06
C LEU A 144 -9.29 -6.61 -8.12
N PRO A 145 -10.53 -7.16 -8.15
CA PRO A 145 -11.73 -6.33 -8.10
C PRO A 145 -11.81 -5.50 -6.82
N VAL A 146 -11.44 -6.06 -5.66
CA VAL A 146 -11.46 -5.35 -4.38
C VAL A 146 -10.45 -4.19 -4.39
N LEU A 147 -9.23 -4.45 -4.87
CA LEU A 147 -8.19 -3.43 -4.94
C LEU A 147 -8.56 -2.29 -5.90
N ILE A 148 -9.05 -2.61 -7.11
CA ILE A 148 -9.45 -1.57 -8.08
C ILE A 148 -10.66 -0.79 -7.57
N GLN A 149 -11.63 -1.49 -6.95
CA GLN A 149 -12.82 -0.82 -6.39
C GLN A 149 -12.43 0.17 -5.30
N SER A 150 -11.48 -0.15 -4.41
CA SER A 150 -11.04 0.79 -3.38
C SER A 150 -10.41 2.05 -3.99
N PHE A 151 -9.64 1.93 -5.08
CA PHE A 151 -9.08 3.10 -5.77
C PHE A 151 -10.14 3.97 -6.44
N LEU A 152 -11.19 3.36 -7.01
CA LEU A 152 -12.33 4.11 -7.55
C LEU A 152 -13.10 4.81 -6.44
N ASP A 153 -13.40 4.11 -5.35
CA ASP A 153 -14.18 4.67 -4.24
C ASP A 153 -13.40 5.77 -3.50
N THR A 154 -12.06 5.69 -3.45
CA THR A 154 -11.20 6.70 -2.80
C THR A 154 -10.71 7.81 -3.73
N ASN A 155 -11.10 7.80 -5.01
CA ASN A 155 -10.59 8.72 -6.05
C ASN A 155 -9.05 8.72 -6.13
N ASN A 156 -8.42 7.56 -6.00
CA ASN A 156 -6.99 7.38 -6.13
C ASN A 156 -6.62 7.06 -7.58
N THR A 157 -6.63 8.08 -8.43
CA THR A 157 -6.38 7.94 -9.87
C THR A 157 -4.96 7.48 -10.20
N VAL A 158 -3.99 7.76 -9.34
CA VAL A 158 -2.59 7.34 -9.50
C VAL A 158 -2.48 5.83 -9.32
N ALA A 159 -2.96 5.29 -8.19
CA ALA A 159 -2.94 3.86 -7.94
C ALA A 159 -3.85 3.09 -8.91
N LEU A 160 -4.98 3.68 -9.32
CA LEU A 160 -5.83 3.14 -10.38
C LEU A 160 -5.09 2.98 -11.71
N CYS A 161 -4.38 4.02 -12.16
CA CYS A 161 -3.59 3.95 -13.39
C CYS A 161 -2.50 2.88 -13.28
N ASP A 162 -1.81 2.81 -12.14
CA ASP A 162 -0.73 1.85 -11.95
C ASP A 162 -1.20 0.40 -12.01
N VAL A 163 -2.29 0.07 -11.30
CA VAL A 163 -2.82 -1.30 -11.29
C VAL A 163 -3.40 -1.68 -12.66
N VAL A 164 -4.00 -0.72 -13.37
CA VAL A 164 -4.46 -0.91 -14.75
C VAL A 164 -3.29 -1.17 -15.68
N ASP A 165 -2.19 -0.45 -15.52
CA ASP A 165 -0.98 -0.65 -16.31
C ASP A 165 -0.31 -1.98 -15.98
N GLY A 166 -0.19 -2.37 -14.71
CA GLY A 166 0.43 -3.64 -14.32
C GLY A 166 -0.37 -4.87 -14.77
N THR A 167 -1.70 -4.79 -14.74
CA THR A 167 -2.58 -5.94 -15.05
C THR A 167 -3.10 -5.98 -16.48
N ASN A 168 -3.03 -4.85 -17.21
CA ASN A 168 -3.64 -4.65 -18.53
C ASN A 168 -5.12 -5.05 -18.64
N VAL A 169 -5.89 -4.96 -17.56
CA VAL A 169 -7.32 -5.25 -17.60
C VAL A 169 -8.06 -4.41 -18.65
N SER A 170 -8.99 -5.03 -19.37
CA SER A 170 -9.78 -4.35 -20.40
C SER A 170 -10.93 -3.57 -19.80
N GLU A 171 -11.47 -2.61 -20.56
CA GLU A 171 -12.68 -1.89 -20.13
C GLU A 171 -13.87 -2.83 -19.82
N CYS A 172 -14.04 -3.87 -20.64
CA CYS A 172 -15.07 -4.89 -20.47
C CYS A 172 -14.89 -5.68 -19.16
N TRP A 173 -13.63 -5.98 -18.79
CA TRP A 173 -13.34 -6.63 -17.52
C TRP A 173 -13.90 -5.82 -16.34
N GLY A 174 -13.76 -4.49 -16.36
CA GLY A 174 -14.28 -3.64 -15.30
C GLY A 174 -15.80 -3.67 -15.20
N ARG A 175 -16.52 -3.66 -16.33
CA ARG A 175 -17.98 -3.79 -16.35
C ARG A 175 -18.49 -5.09 -15.73
N GLN A 176 -17.70 -6.17 -15.82
CA GLN A 176 -18.06 -7.48 -15.28
C GLN A 176 -17.73 -7.65 -13.80
N HIS A 177 -16.73 -6.93 -13.29
CA HIS A 177 -16.15 -7.20 -11.96
C HIS A 177 -16.26 -6.03 -10.97
N LEU A 178 -16.56 -4.82 -11.43
CA LEU A 178 -16.54 -3.60 -10.61
C LEU A 178 -17.92 -2.98 -10.49
N LYS A 179 -18.15 -2.26 -9.39
CA LYS A 179 -19.34 -1.43 -9.17
C LYS A 179 -19.05 -0.02 -9.70
N LEU A 180 -19.28 0.16 -11.01
CA LEU A 180 -19.01 1.41 -11.73
C LEU A 180 -20.12 2.46 -11.60
N ASP A 181 -21.32 2.04 -11.18
CA ASP A 181 -22.44 2.94 -10.97
C ASP A 181 -22.16 3.91 -9.80
N GLY A 182 -22.60 5.16 -9.96
CA GLY A 182 -22.45 6.22 -8.98
C GLY A 182 -21.06 6.88 -8.98
N THR A 183 -20.71 7.45 -7.83
CA THR A 183 -19.53 8.29 -7.65
C THR A 183 -18.59 7.73 -6.60
N ASN A 184 -17.40 8.31 -6.48
CA ASN A 184 -16.49 8.05 -5.36
C ASN A 184 -17.14 8.35 -3.99
N ASP A 185 -16.59 7.74 -2.94
CA ASP A 185 -17.05 7.84 -1.55
C ASP A 185 -16.57 9.14 -0.90
N ILE A 186 -17.34 10.20 -1.07
CA ILE A 186 -17.08 11.51 -0.44
C ILE A 186 -17.19 11.44 1.09
N GLY A 187 -18.03 10.53 1.60
CA GLY A 187 -18.17 10.32 3.03
C GLY A 187 -16.84 9.83 3.64
N TRP A 188 -16.19 8.89 2.97
CA TRP A 188 -14.84 8.45 3.31
C TRP A 188 -13.83 9.60 3.26
N ALA A 189 -13.76 10.35 2.16
CA ALA A 189 -12.80 11.45 2.02
C ALA A 189 -12.98 12.52 3.11
N LYS A 190 -14.23 12.88 3.45
CA LYS A 190 -14.54 13.80 4.54
C LYS A 190 -14.13 13.26 5.90
N ARG A 191 -14.34 11.96 6.17
CA ARG A 191 -13.90 11.32 7.42
C ARG A 191 -12.38 11.35 7.55
N MET A 192 -11.65 11.00 6.48
CA MET A 192 -10.18 11.04 6.48
C MET A 192 -9.66 12.46 6.72
N ASN A 193 -10.21 13.46 6.01
CA ASN A 193 -9.84 14.86 6.22
C ASN A 193 -10.17 15.35 7.64
N GLY A 194 -11.27 14.87 8.24
CA GLY A 194 -11.59 15.14 9.65
C GLY A 194 -10.53 14.63 10.63
N GLN A 195 -9.92 13.48 10.34
CA GLN A 195 -8.79 12.97 11.14
C GLN A 195 -7.56 13.88 11.00
N ILE A 196 -7.25 14.35 9.78
CA ILE A 196 -6.14 15.27 9.52
C ILE A 196 -6.31 16.59 10.29
N TYR A 197 -7.51 17.16 10.28
CA TYR A 197 -7.78 18.40 11.04
C TYR A 197 -7.69 18.22 12.55
N SER A 198 -7.89 16.98 13.02
CA SER A 198 -7.78 16.63 14.45
C SER A 198 -6.35 16.27 14.85
N ASP A 199 -5.47 16.01 13.88
CA ASP A 199 -4.06 15.73 14.11
C ASP A 199 -3.32 17.03 14.46
N LYS A 200 -2.72 17.03 15.65
CA LYS A 200 -2.00 18.19 16.22
C LYS A 200 -0.52 18.20 15.85
N ASP A 201 -0.03 17.15 15.18
CA ASP A 201 1.40 16.82 15.12
C ASP A 201 2.20 17.43 13.94
N GLY A 202 1.72 18.45 13.23
CA GLY A 202 2.65 19.30 12.49
C GLY A 202 2.13 20.25 11.40
N PRO A 203 2.92 21.28 11.04
CA PRO A 203 2.57 22.35 10.10
C PRO A 203 2.31 21.91 8.64
N MET A 204 2.36 20.61 8.35
CA MET A 204 2.26 20.04 7.00
C MET A 204 1.11 19.03 6.84
N ALA A 205 0.21 18.89 7.82
CA ALA A 205 -0.93 17.98 7.76
C ALA A 205 -1.84 18.22 6.53
N TRP A 206 -1.92 19.47 6.05
CA TRP A 206 -2.68 19.84 4.85
C TRP A 206 -2.21 19.11 3.57
N VAL A 207 -0.95 18.69 3.50
CA VAL A 207 -0.42 17.93 2.36
C VAL A 207 -1.16 16.59 2.22
N SER A 208 -1.62 16.02 3.34
CA SER A 208 -2.28 14.71 3.37
C SER A 208 -3.76 14.73 2.99
N LEU A 209 -4.34 15.89 2.68
CA LEU A 209 -5.77 16.00 2.38
C LEU A 209 -6.17 15.14 1.17
N PHE A 210 -7.33 14.50 1.33
CA PHE A 210 -7.97 13.70 0.30
C PHE A 210 -8.92 14.56 -0.54
N PRO A 211 -8.95 14.35 -1.87
CA PRO A 211 -9.84 15.09 -2.75
C PRO A 211 -11.30 14.78 -2.42
N THR A 212 -12.11 15.83 -2.29
CA THR A 212 -13.56 15.75 -2.02
C THR A 212 -14.42 16.06 -3.25
N ALA A 213 -13.79 16.15 -4.43
CA ALA A 213 -14.49 16.28 -5.69
C ALA A 213 -15.34 15.03 -5.96
N ILE A 214 -16.56 15.25 -6.44
CA ILE A 214 -17.47 14.19 -6.88
C ILE A 214 -17.06 13.78 -8.30
N VAL A 215 -16.69 12.52 -8.47
CA VAL A 215 -16.23 11.97 -9.75
C VAL A 215 -16.98 10.68 -10.04
N SER A 216 -17.45 10.51 -11.27
CA SER A 216 -18.08 9.26 -11.73
C SER A 216 -17.06 8.12 -11.74
N LYS A 217 -17.40 6.99 -11.09
CA LYS A 217 -16.54 5.81 -11.09
C LYS A 217 -16.39 5.21 -12.47
N GLN A 218 -17.45 5.21 -13.26
CA GLN A 218 -17.40 4.82 -14.66
C GLN A 218 -16.42 5.70 -15.46
N GLN A 219 -16.49 7.02 -15.33
CA GLN A 219 -15.58 7.92 -16.05
C GLN A 219 -14.12 7.74 -15.62
N MET A 220 -13.86 7.57 -14.31
CA MET A 220 -12.51 7.28 -13.81
C MET A 220 -11.97 5.96 -14.38
N TRP A 221 -12.79 4.91 -14.37
CA TRP A 221 -12.43 3.61 -14.92
C TRP A 221 -12.12 3.69 -16.42
N GLU A 222 -13.04 4.25 -17.20
CA GLU A 222 -12.89 4.38 -18.65
C GLU A 222 -11.65 5.23 -19.01
N SER A 223 -11.43 6.33 -18.31
CA SER A 223 -10.23 7.16 -18.49
C SER A 223 -8.95 6.37 -18.16
N GLY A 224 -8.94 5.63 -17.06
CA GLY A 224 -7.81 4.80 -16.65
C GLY A 224 -7.45 3.75 -17.70
N VAL A 225 -8.43 3.04 -18.25
CA VAL A 225 -8.18 1.93 -19.20
C VAL A 225 -7.96 2.38 -20.64
N ARG A 226 -8.61 3.45 -21.11
CA ARG A 226 -8.47 3.94 -22.49
C ARG A 226 -7.16 4.68 -22.72
N ASN A 227 -6.65 5.37 -21.68
CA ASN A 227 -5.47 6.21 -21.78
C ASN A 227 -4.15 5.50 -21.39
N LYS A 228 -4.07 4.17 -21.53
CA LYS A 228 -2.84 3.41 -21.17
C LYS A 228 -1.61 3.86 -21.95
N LYS A 229 -1.77 4.05 -23.28
CA LYS A 229 -0.66 4.47 -24.16
C LYS A 229 -0.14 5.86 -23.84
N SER A 230 -1.01 6.79 -23.40
CA SER A 230 -0.58 8.14 -23.02
C SER A 230 0.26 8.17 -21.74
N ARG A 231 0.37 7.06 -21.00
CA ARG A 231 1.19 6.92 -19.79
C ARG A 231 2.57 6.31 -20.05
N LEU A 232 2.87 5.96 -21.30
CA LEU A 232 4.22 5.57 -21.69
C LEU A 232 5.15 6.77 -21.53
N GLY A 233 6.24 6.57 -20.80
CA GLY A 233 7.31 7.55 -20.68
C GLY A 233 8.36 7.36 -21.77
N TRP A 234 9.35 8.24 -21.79
CA TRP A 234 10.48 8.17 -22.71
C TRP A 234 11.33 6.89 -22.57
N THR A 235 11.20 6.15 -21.47
CA THR A 235 11.86 4.84 -21.24
C THR A 235 10.98 3.64 -21.63
N GLN A 236 9.73 3.87 -22.04
CA GLN A 236 8.78 2.83 -22.44
C GLN A 236 8.37 3.04 -23.91
N PRO A 237 9.24 2.69 -24.88
CA PRO A 237 8.92 2.82 -26.30
C PRO A 237 7.66 2.02 -26.67
N GLU A 238 6.75 2.65 -27.42
CA GLU A 238 5.44 2.09 -27.74
C GLU A 238 5.54 0.80 -28.57
N GLU A 239 6.63 0.58 -29.29
CA GLU A 239 6.88 -0.64 -30.06
C GLU A 239 6.99 -1.86 -29.14
N LEU A 240 7.60 -1.71 -27.97
CA LEU A 240 7.88 -2.78 -27.01
C LEU A 240 6.80 -2.90 -25.92
N PHE A 241 6.26 -1.76 -25.48
CA PHE A 241 5.38 -1.70 -24.32
C PHE A 241 3.89 -1.69 -24.69
N GLU A 242 3.12 -2.52 -23.98
CA GLU A 242 1.67 -2.54 -24.05
C GLU A 242 1.04 -1.50 -23.14
N THR A 243 1.57 -1.39 -21.92
CA THR A 243 1.23 -0.36 -20.93
C THR A 243 2.52 0.15 -20.30
N ARG A 244 2.44 1.13 -19.39
CA ARG A 244 3.61 1.65 -18.67
C ARG A 244 4.47 0.56 -18.00
N PHE A 245 3.87 -0.56 -17.58
CA PHE A 245 4.55 -1.60 -16.81
C PHE A 245 4.54 -2.97 -17.50
N ARG A 246 4.17 -3.05 -18.78
CA ARG A 246 4.07 -4.33 -19.49
C ARG A 246 4.61 -4.28 -20.89
N LEU A 247 5.33 -5.34 -21.28
CA LEU A 247 5.71 -5.62 -22.66
C LEU A 247 4.57 -6.31 -23.41
N LYS A 248 4.48 -6.12 -24.73
CA LYS A 248 3.42 -6.68 -25.61
C LYS A 248 3.32 -8.22 -25.62
N SER A 249 4.35 -8.93 -25.17
CA SER A 249 4.38 -10.40 -25.06
C SER A 249 4.59 -10.91 -23.63
N SER A 250 4.50 -10.03 -22.63
CA SER A 250 4.71 -10.43 -21.24
C SER A 250 3.55 -11.27 -20.69
N ASP A 251 3.88 -12.31 -19.93
CA ASP A 251 2.90 -13.09 -19.19
C ASP A 251 2.12 -12.24 -18.18
N ASN A 252 0.96 -12.73 -17.76
CA ASN A 252 0.19 -12.07 -16.72
C ASN A 252 0.96 -12.16 -15.38
N PRO A 253 1.19 -11.06 -14.63
CA PRO A 253 1.93 -11.05 -13.37
C PRO A 253 1.29 -11.94 -12.32
N ARG A 254 -0.01 -12.21 -12.44
CA ARG A 254 -0.71 -13.19 -11.59
C ARG A 254 -0.19 -14.63 -11.77
N ASN A 255 0.49 -14.90 -12.88
CA ASN A 255 1.11 -16.19 -13.21
C ASN A 255 2.63 -16.19 -12.98
N ILE A 256 3.22 -15.03 -12.64
CA ILE A 256 4.65 -14.91 -12.38
C ILE A 256 4.85 -15.05 -10.87
N THR A 257 5.48 -16.14 -10.43
CA THR A 257 5.95 -16.26 -9.05
C THR A 257 7.04 -15.22 -8.82
N HIS A 258 6.69 -14.10 -8.19
CA HIS A 258 7.67 -13.09 -7.78
C HIS A 258 8.54 -13.66 -6.64
N PHE A 259 9.87 -13.68 -6.85
CA PHE A 259 10.90 -14.07 -5.88
C PHE A 259 11.40 -12.88 -5.04
#